data_AF-A0A6B0UVF3-F1
#
_entry.id   AF-A0A6B0UVF3-F1
#
_cell.length_a   1.000
_cell.length_b   1.000
_cell.length_c   1.000
_cell.angle_alpha   90.00
_cell.angle_beta   90.00
_cell.angle_gamma   90.00
#
_symmetry.space_group_name_H-M   'P 1'
#
loop_
_entity.id
_entity.type
_entity.pdbx_description
1 polymer ?
#
loop_
_entity_poly.entity_id
_entity_poly.type
_entity_poly.pdbx_seq_one_letter_code
_entity_poly.pdbx_strand_id
1 'polypeptide(L)'
;MRKIDLAILIVQLAAGACVSREHSSSLYNERMQFQANCSSYFRKKFKDNKGVPTSDPPIPFQCWNHIQNVGAIFCLLTGTDGFSRFDWVFCQLECKNSDFPMGLPFDKLDPDELVTCPTNVESVLKTWEERWNERKQKATKNLCAHGKEH
;
A
#
# COMPACT_ATOMS: atom_id res chain seq x y z
N MET A 1 39.03 28.25 -19.20
CA MET A 1 38.32 27.34 -18.29
C MET A 1 37.05 28.02 -17.83
N ARG A 2 35.90 27.67 -18.44
CA ARG A 2 34.59 28.28 -18.18
C ARG A 2 33.91 27.53 -17.04
N LYS A 3 33.52 28.24 -15.99
CA LYS A 3 32.61 27.77 -14.94
C LYS A 3 31.21 27.73 -15.57
N ILE A 4 30.56 26.56 -15.52
CA ILE A 4 29.19 26.39 -15.98
C ILE A 4 28.32 26.47 -14.73
N ASP A 5 27.58 27.57 -14.61
CA ASP A 5 26.48 27.71 -13.66
C ASP A 5 25.35 26.77 -14.08
N LEU A 6 25.13 25.72 -13.29
CA LEU A 6 24.02 24.79 -13.50
C LEU A 6 22.78 25.30 -12.74
N ALA A 7 22.03 26.19 -13.39
CA ALA A 7 20.70 26.59 -12.94
C ALA A 7 19.73 25.42 -13.17
N ILE A 8 19.36 24.72 -12.09
CA ILE A 8 18.31 23.70 -12.12
C ILE A 8 16.96 24.41 -12.12
N LEU A 9 16.31 24.42 -13.29
CA LEU A 9 14.91 24.81 -13.47
C LEU A 9 14.01 23.81 -12.75
N ILE A 10 13.50 24.19 -11.58
CA ILE A 10 12.40 23.49 -10.91
C ILE A 10 11.11 24.01 -11.55
N VAL A 11 10.49 23.19 -12.38
CA VAL A 11 9.11 23.41 -12.84
C VAL A 11 8.18 23.09 -11.66
N GLN A 12 7.64 24.14 -11.05
CA GLN A 12 6.55 24.03 -10.09
C GLN A 12 5.23 23.79 -10.85
N LEU A 13 4.64 22.61 -10.68
CA LEU A 13 3.21 22.40 -10.91
C LEU A 13 2.54 22.36 -9.53
N ALA A 14 1.90 23.47 -9.18
CA ALA A 14 1.13 23.62 -7.95
C ALA A 14 -0.21 22.90 -8.07
N ALA A 15 -0.47 21.95 -7.17
CA ALA A 15 -1.82 21.66 -6.67
C ALA A 15 -1.73 20.85 -5.36
N GLY A 16 -1.92 21.54 -4.23
CA GLY A 16 -2.49 20.96 -3.01
C GLY A 16 -1.56 20.14 -2.09
N ALA A 17 -1.27 20.74 -0.93
CA ALA A 17 -0.81 20.14 0.33
C ALA A 17 0.69 20.20 0.62
N CYS A 18 1.13 21.35 1.16
CA CYS A 18 2.21 21.36 2.15
C CYS A 18 1.70 20.62 3.40
N VAL A 19 1.93 19.31 3.48
CA VAL A 19 1.79 18.58 4.74
C VAL A 19 2.93 19.03 5.64
N SER A 20 2.60 19.62 6.80
CA SER A 20 3.58 20.08 7.78
C SER A 20 4.59 18.99 8.12
N ARG A 21 5.87 19.37 8.13
CA ARG A 21 7.04 18.49 8.32
C ARG A 21 6.98 17.64 9.61
N GLU A 22 6.29 18.12 10.65
CA GLU A 22 6.05 17.40 11.91
C GLU A 22 5.02 16.27 11.77
N HIS A 23 3.91 16.50 11.05
CA HIS A 23 2.86 15.49 10.83
C HIS A 23 3.38 14.33 9.96
N SER A 24 4.26 14.64 9.00
CA SER A 24 4.95 13.63 8.20
C SER A 24 5.87 12.72 9.02
N SER A 25 6.44 13.23 10.13
CA SER A 25 7.35 12.46 10.99
C SER A 25 6.60 11.51 11.94
N SER A 26 5.44 11.93 12.48
CA SER A 26 4.57 11.07 13.29
C SER A 26 4.03 9.90 12.48
N LEU A 27 3.48 10.19 11.28
CA LEU A 27 2.95 9.16 10.39
C LEU A 27 4.02 8.17 9.91
N TYR A 28 5.26 8.64 9.73
CA TYR A 28 6.38 7.76 9.41
C TYR A 28 6.69 6.81 10.57
N ASN A 29 6.80 7.33 11.79
CA ASN A 29 7.08 6.51 12.97
C ASN A 29 5.98 5.49 13.24
N GLU A 30 4.71 5.90 13.12
CA GLU A 30 3.54 5.01 13.26
C GLU A 30 3.57 3.88 12.23
N ARG A 31 3.89 4.21 10.96
CA ARG A 31 4.08 3.18 9.91
C ARG A 31 5.19 2.21 10.29
N MET A 32 6.35 2.69 10.71
CA MET A 32 7.48 1.84 11.08
C MET A 32 7.12 0.91 12.26
N GLN A 33 6.37 1.41 13.25
CA GLN A 33 5.88 0.62 14.38
C GLN A 33 4.90 -0.47 13.93
N PHE A 34 3.94 -0.14 13.07
CA PHE A 34 3.01 -1.14 12.55
C PHE A 34 3.74 -2.25 11.78
N GLN A 35 4.72 -1.90 10.95
CA GLN A 35 5.51 -2.88 10.22
C GLN A 35 6.32 -3.78 11.16
N ALA A 36 6.89 -3.21 12.22
CA ALA A 36 7.58 -3.99 13.25
C ALA A 36 6.62 -4.95 13.97
N ASN A 37 5.40 -4.51 14.29
CA ASN A 37 4.38 -5.34 14.92
C ASN A 37 3.94 -6.49 13.99
N CYS A 38 3.72 -6.19 12.71
CA CYS A 38 3.37 -7.18 11.70
C CYS A 38 4.46 -8.26 11.56
N SER A 39 5.72 -7.83 11.44
CA SER A 39 6.89 -8.71 11.41
C SER A 39 6.96 -9.62 12.64
N SER A 40 6.75 -9.05 13.82
CA SER A 40 6.79 -9.76 15.10
C SER A 40 5.69 -10.80 15.20
N TYR A 41 4.45 -10.44 14.85
CA TYR A 41 3.31 -11.34 14.83
C TYR A 41 3.57 -12.55 13.92
N PHE A 42 3.96 -12.28 12.68
CA PHE A 42 4.20 -13.33 11.69
C PHE A 42 5.27 -14.32 12.16
N ARG A 43 6.42 -13.81 12.62
CA ARG A 43 7.52 -14.63 13.16
C ARG A 43 7.09 -15.46 14.37
N LYS A 44 6.15 -14.97 15.17
CA LYS A 44 5.67 -15.65 16.39
C LYS A 44 4.66 -16.74 16.07
N LYS A 45 3.74 -16.50 15.14
CA LYS A 45 2.52 -17.31 14.97
C LYS A 45 2.51 -18.22 13.74
N PHE A 46 3.23 -17.89 12.68
CA PHE A 46 3.23 -18.68 11.45
C PHE A 46 4.52 -19.47 11.31
N LYS A 47 4.56 -20.59 12.03
CA LYS A 47 5.61 -21.60 11.96
C LYS A 47 4.99 -22.93 11.54
N ASP A 48 5.70 -23.69 10.72
CA ASP A 48 5.33 -25.05 10.36
C ASP A 48 5.45 -25.98 11.59
N ASN A 49 5.09 -27.26 11.39
CA ASN A 49 5.19 -28.29 12.42
C ASN A 49 6.63 -28.52 12.94
N LYS A 50 7.64 -27.92 12.31
CA LYS A 50 9.06 -27.98 12.68
C LYS A 50 9.55 -26.65 13.29
N GLY A 51 8.67 -25.67 13.48
CA GLY A 51 9.02 -24.36 14.04
C GLY A 51 9.62 -23.39 13.01
N VAL A 52 9.62 -23.72 11.73
CA VAL A 52 10.16 -22.90 10.64
C VAL A 52 9.09 -21.91 10.17
N PRO A 53 9.37 -20.60 10.07
CA PRO A 53 8.42 -19.64 9.54
C PRO A 53 7.88 -20.06 8.16
N THR A 54 6.56 -20.17 8.02
CA THR A 54 5.90 -20.51 6.74
C THR A 54 5.58 -19.23 5.98
N SER A 55 5.70 -19.23 4.64
CA SER A 55 5.50 -18.01 3.83
C SER A 55 4.07 -17.45 3.88
N ASP A 56 3.06 -18.29 4.10
CA ASP A 56 1.66 -17.87 3.95
C ASP A 56 0.78 -18.41 5.09
N PRO A 57 0.07 -17.53 5.82
CA PRO A 57 -0.87 -17.95 6.84
C PRO A 57 -2.11 -18.62 6.20
N PRO A 58 -2.86 -19.47 6.91
CA PRO A 58 -4.22 -19.83 6.52
C PRO A 58 -5.07 -18.55 6.53
N ILE A 59 -5.32 -17.99 5.35
CA ILE A 59 -5.90 -16.66 5.21
C ILE A 59 -7.43 -16.74 5.34
N PRO A 60 -8.09 -15.91 6.17
CA PRO A 60 -9.53 -15.74 6.09
C PRO A 60 -9.92 -15.21 4.72
N PHE A 61 -10.93 -15.82 4.10
CA PHE A 61 -11.35 -15.44 2.74
C PHE A 61 -11.86 -13.98 2.64
N GLN A 62 -12.36 -13.36 3.72
CA GLN A 62 -13.03 -12.05 3.63
C GLN A 62 -12.06 -10.86 3.58
N CYS A 63 -11.27 -10.62 4.63
CA CYS A 63 -10.30 -9.51 4.65
C CYS A 63 -9.25 -9.63 3.54
N TRP A 64 -8.89 -10.87 3.18
CA TRP A 64 -7.95 -11.13 2.10
C TRP A 64 -8.43 -10.65 0.74
N ASN A 65 -9.71 -10.85 0.41
CA ASN A 65 -10.27 -10.41 -0.86
C ASN A 65 -10.15 -8.88 -1.02
N HIS A 66 -10.45 -8.13 0.04
CA HIS A 66 -10.30 -6.67 0.03
C HIS A 66 -8.83 -6.25 -0.21
N ILE A 67 -7.89 -6.92 0.46
CA ILE A 67 -6.44 -6.68 0.29
C ILE A 67 -5.98 -6.99 -1.14
N GLN A 68 -6.38 -8.13 -1.71
CA GLN A 68 -6.05 -8.52 -3.07
C GLN A 68 -6.66 -7.58 -4.12
N ASN A 69 -7.92 -7.20 -3.97
CA ASN A 69 -8.60 -6.28 -4.88
C ASN A 69 -7.90 -4.92 -4.91
N VAL A 70 -7.55 -4.40 -3.74
CA VAL A 70 -6.78 -3.16 -3.62
C VAL A 70 -5.40 -3.31 -4.25
N GLY A 71 -4.70 -4.43 -4.01
CA GLY A 71 -3.44 -4.76 -4.66
C GLY A 71 -3.56 -4.71 -6.18
N ALA A 72 -4.57 -5.36 -6.75
CA ALA A 72 -4.80 -5.36 -8.20
C ALA A 72 -5.03 -3.94 -8.75
N ILE A 73 -5.81 -3.11 -8.05
CA ILE A 73 -6.07 -1.72 -8.45
C ILE A 73 -4.79 -0.88 -8.38
N PHE A 74 -4.06 -0.95 -7.26
CA PHE A 74 -2.82 -0.20 -7.07
C PHE A 74 -1.79 -0.58 -8.14
N CYS A 75 -1.61 -1.87 -8.38
CA CYS A 75 -0.67 -2.38 -9.37
C CYS A 75 -1.04 -1.93 -10.80
N LEU A 76 -2.34 -1.95 -11.13
CA LEU A 76 -2.83 -1.41 -12.40
C LEU A 76 -2.51 0.09 -12.54
N LEU A 77 -2.78 0.88 -11.49
CA LEU A 77 -2.58 2.33 -11.52
C LEU A 77 -1.11 2.76 -11.53
N THR A 78 -0.21 1.90 -11.06
CA THR A 78 1.25 2.10 -11.13
C THR A 78 1.86 1.58 -12.42
N GLY A 79 1.06 1.00 -13.33
CA GLY A 79 1.51 0.54 -14.65
C GLY A 79 2.22 -0.81 -14.63
N THR A 80 1.93 -1.66 -13.66
CA THR A 80 2.56 -2.99 -13.48
C THR A 80 1.63 -4.11 -13.95
N ASP A 81 2.18 -5.32 -14.14
CA ASP A 81 1.46 -6.51 -14.63
C ASP A 81 0.48 -7.15 -13.63
N GLY A 82 0.19 -6.44 -12.53
CA GLY A 82 -0.78 -6.83 -11.51
C GLY A 82 -0.18 -7.22 -10.16
N PHE A 83 -1.06 -7.63 -9.26
CA PHE A 83 -0.69 -8.05 -7.91
C PHE A 83 0.22 -9.28 -7.93
N SER A 84 1.29 -9.23 -7.15
CA SER A 84 2.26 -10.32 -6.99
C SER A 84 1.94 -11.11 -5.73
N ARG A 85 2.14 -10.48 -4.56
CA ARG A 85 1.96 -11.10 -3.25
C ARG A 85 1.76 -10.05 -2.18
N PHE A 86 1.38 -10.51 -0.99
CA PHE A 86 1.41 -9.71 0.23
C PHE A 86 2.61 -10.16 1.07
N ASP A 87 3.51 -9.23 1.38
CA ASP A 87 4.59 -9.46 2.33
C ASP A 87 4.03 -9.35 3.75
N TRP A 88 3.89 -10.51 4.40
CA TRP A 88 3.41 -10.63 5.78
C TRP A 88 4.43 -10.16 6.83
N VAL A 89 5.70 -10.01 6.47
CA VAL A 89 6.73 -9.49 7.37
C VAL A 89 6.62 -7.97 7.46
N PHE A 90 6.30 -7.30 6.34
CA PHE A 90 6.18 -5.84 6.28
C PHE A 90 4.74 -5.32 6.18
N CYS A 91 3.75 -6.21 6.11
CA CYS A 91 2.35 -5.89 5.83
C CYS A 91 2.19 -5.01 4.58
N GLN A 92 2.82 -5.44 3.49
CA GLN A 92 2.89 -4.68 2.24
C GLN A 92 2.36 -5.50 1.06
N LEU A 93 1.60 -4.85 0.20
CA LEU A 93 1.23 -5.33 -1.12
C LEU A 93 2.38 -5.10 -2.09
N GLU A 94 2.74 -6.12 -2.85
CA GLU A 94 3.75 -6.04 -3.90
C GLU A 94 3.11 -6.27 -5.27
N CYS A 95 3.60 -5.54 -6.26
CA CYS A 95 3.23 -5.71 -7.65
C CYS A 95 4.27 -6.53 -8.39
N LYS A 96 3.85 -7.19 -9.48
CA LYS A 96 4.77 -7.90 -10.36
C LYS A 96 5.72 -6.90 -11.01
N ASN A 97 7.01 -7.25 -11.07
CA ASN A 97 8.04 -6.44 -11.73
C ASN A 97 8.12 -4.99 -11.22
N SER A 98 7.87 -4.77 -9.93
CA SER A 98 7.84 -3.44 -9.32
C SER A 98 8.52 -3.42 -7.97
N ASP A 99 9.32 -2.38 -7.74
CA ASP A 99 9.99 -2.12 -6.47
C ASP A 99 9.15 -1.20 -5.54
N PHE A 100 7.91 -0.89 -5.91
CA PHE A 100 7.03 -0.01 -5.14
C PHE A 100 6.00 -0.79 -4.33
N PRO A 101 6.30 -1.17 -3.07
CA PRO A 101 5.32 -1.80 -2.21
C PRO A 101 4.30 -0.77 -1.69
N MET A 102 3.09 -1.25 -1.42
CA MET A 102 2.04 -0.47 -0.77
C MET A 102 1.68 -1.05 0.59
N GLY A 103 1.86 -0.25 1.64
CA GLY A 103 1.37 -0.59 2.96
C GLY A 103 -0.16 -0.60 3.09
N LEU A 104 -0.67 -1.40 4.03
CA LEU A 104 -2.06 -1.34 4.49
C LEU A 104 -2.41 0.05 5.09
N PRO A 105 -3.70 0.41 5.23
CA PRO A 105 -4.10 1.59 5.97
C PRO A 105 -3.74 1.38 7.46
N PHE A 106 -2.67 2.03 7.91
CA PHE A 106 -2.03 1.77 9.19
C PHE A 106 -2.79 2.33 10.40
N ASP A 107 -3.79 3.17 10.17
CA ASP A 107 -4.64 3.68 11.23
C ASP A 107 -5.66 2.60 11.63
N LYS A 108 -5.48 2.04 12.83
CA LYS A 108 -6.43 1.14 13.53
C LYS A 108 -6.46 -0.31 13.04
N LEU A 109 -5.41 -0.79 12.40
CA LEU A 109 -5.26 -2.22 12.14
C LEU A 109 -4.27 -2.84 13.14
N ASP A 110 -4.64 -3.99 13.69
CA ASP A 110 -3.73 -4.89 14.40
C ASP A 110 -3.40 -6.06 13.46
N PRO A 111 -2.11 -6.40 13.23
CA PRO A 111 -1.72 -7.59 12.47
C PRO A 111 -2.40 -8.89 12.93
N ASP A 112 -2.65 -9.06 14.23
CA ASP A 112 -3.34 -10.22 14.78
C ASP A 112 -4.80 -10.29 14.30
N GLU A 113 -5.44 -9.13 14.16
CA GLU A 113 -6.84 -9.02 13.70
C GLU A 113 -7.00 -9.22 12.20
N LEU A 114 -5.94 -9.04 11.39
CA LEU A 114 -5.99 -9.36 9.95
C LEU A 114 -6.26 -10.84 9.71
N VAL A 115 -5.81 -11.70 10.62
CA VAL A 115 -5.98 -13.17 10.54
C VAL A 115 -7.30 -13.61 11.15
N THR A 116 -7.87 -12.88 12.10
CA THR A 116 -9.21 -13.22 12.63
C THR A 116 -10.33 -12.54 11.86
N CYS A 117 -10.01 -11.48 11.12
CA CYS A 117 -10.92 -10.66 10.32
C CYS A 117 -12.23 -10.30 11.05
N PRO A 118 -12.16 -9.61 12.20
CA PRO A 118 -13.35 -9.15 12.88
C PRO A 118 -14.03 -8.04 12.04
N THR A 119 -15.34 -7.83 12.26
CA THR A 119 -16.18 -6.93 11.45
C THR A 119 -15.65 -5.49 11.37
N ASN A 120 -14.98 -5.00 12.42
CA ASN A 120 -14.34 -3.68 12.41
C ASN A 120 -13.20 -3.61 11.38
N VAL A 121 -12.33 -4.62 11.35
CA VAL A 121 -11.21 -4.70 10.41
C VAL A 121 -11.71 -4.88 8.99
N GLU A 122 -12.68 -5.77 8.79
CA GLU A 122 -13.31 -5.98 7.48
C GLU A 122 -13.90 -4.67 6.94
N SER A 123 -14.62 -3.90 7.78
CA SER A 123 -15.20 -2.61 7.41
C SER A 123 -14.16 -1.56 7.01
N VAL A 124 -13.02 -1.51 7.72
CA VAL A 124 -11.90 -0.61 7.38
C VAL A 124 -11.31 -0.99 6.02
N LEU A 125 -11.06 -2.28 5.79
CA LEU A 125 -10.51 -2.78 4.52
C LEU A 125 -11.47 -2.59 3.35
N LYS A 126 -12.77 -2.78 3.57
CA LYS A 126 -13.81 -2.51 2.57
C LYS A 126 -13.86 -1.02 2.19
N THR A 127 -13.86 -0.13 3.18
CA THR A 127 -13.84 1.33 2.94
C THR A 127 -12.57 1.74 2.17
N TRP A 128 -11.44 1.11 2.50
CA TRP A 128 -10.18 1.32 1.80
C TRP A 128 -10.26 0.86 0.35
N GLU A 129 -10.87 -0.30 0.08
CA GLU A 129 -11.12 -0.79 -1.28
C GLU A 129 -12.02 0.16 -2.08
N GLU A 130 -13.13 0.62 -1.50
CA GLU A 130 -14.05 1.56 -2.16
C GLU A 130 -13.32 2.84 -2.61
N ARG A 131 -12.47 3.42 -1.74
CA ARG A 131 -11.64 4.59 -2.09
C ARG A 131 -10.65 4.31 -3.22
N TRP A 132 -10.06 3.11 -3.29
CA TRP A 132 -9.18 2.75 -4.39
C TRP A 132 -9.94 2.55 -5.70
N ASN A 133 -11.14 1.98 -5.65
CA ASN A 133 -12.02 1.88 -6.81
C ASN A 133 -12.39 3.27 -7.36
N GLU A 134 -12.73 4.24 -6.51
CA GLU A 134 -12.97 5.62 -6.92
C GLU A 134 -11.74 6.25 -7.58
N ARG A 135 -10.56 6.04 -7.01
CA ARG A 135 -9.28 6.51 -7.60
C ARG A 135 -9.05 5.92 -8.98
N LYS A 136 -9.31 4.62 -9.16
CA LYS A 136 -9.23 3.95 -10.45
C LYS A 136 -10.15 4.60 -11.48
N GLN A 137 -11.43 4.78 -11.14
CA GLN A 137 -12.40 5.41 -12.04
C GLN A 137 -11.98 6.84 -12.42
N LYS A 138 -11.52 7.64 -11.45
CA LYS A 138 -11.02 9.00 -11.69
C LYS A 138 -9.80 9.02 -12.61
N ALA A 139 -8.83 8.12 -12.38
CA ALA A 139 -7.65 8.00 -13.22
C ALA A 139 -8.01 7.62 -14.65
N THR A 140 -8.89 6.62 -14.84
CA THR A 140 -9.40 6.22 -16.17
C THR A 140 -10.09 7.39 -16.87
N LYS A 141 -10.99 8.11 -16.18
CA LYS A 141 -11.69 9.26 -16.76
C LYS A 141 -10.73 10.36 -17.21
N ASN A 142 -9.73 10.67 -16.39
CA ASN A 142 -8.74 11.71 -16.71
C ASN A 142 -7.90 11.34 -17.94
N LEU A 143 -7.46 10.08 -18.05
CA LEU A 143 -6.72 9.59 -19.21
C LEU A 143 -7.58 9.62 -20.48
N CYS A 144 -8.83 9.18 -20.41
CA CYS A 144 -9.74 9.20 -21.57
C CYS A 144 -10.16 10.61 -22.00
N ALA A 145 -10.16 11.59 -21.09
CA ALA A 145 -10.43 12.98 -21.43
C ALA A 145 -9.28 13.61 -22.23
N HIS A 146 -8.03 13.32 -21.86
CA HIS A 146 -6.85 13.83 -22.57
C HIS A 146 -6.68 13.23 -23.97
N GLY A 147 -7.19 12.02 -24.20
CA GLY A 147 -7.17 11.38 -25.53
C GLY A 147 -8.16 11.97 -26.55
N LYS A 148 -8.99 12.95 -26.19
CA LYS A 148 -9.95 13.60 -27.08
C LYS A 148 -9.51 14.99 -27.58
N GLU A 149 -8.36 15.48 -27.13
CA GLU A 149 -7.81 16.80 -27.52
C GLU A 149 -6.75 16.70 -28.64
N HIS A 150 -6.68 15.56 -29.35
CA HIS A 150 -5.82 15.36 -30.51
C HIS A 150 -6.62 15.01 -31.76
#